data_AF-A0A1U7NQ53-F1
#
_entry.id   AF-A0A1U7NQ53-F1
#
_cell.length_a   1.000
_cell.length_b   1.000
_cell.length_c   1.000
_cell.angle_alpha   90.00
_cell.angle_beta   90.00
_cell.angle_gamma   90.00
#
_symmetry.space_group_name_H-M   'P 1'
#
loop_
_entity.id
_entity.type
_entity.pdbx_description
1 polymer ?
#
loop_
_entity_poly.entity_id
_entity_poly.type
_entity_poly.pdbx_seq_one_letter_code
_entity_poly.pdbx_strand_id
1 'polypeptide(L)'
;MYLSEPALNLNVPDRCKPLWNEIIALSKINNMSQIEQIQYLQKYHALLVDESSLDLEKIEKMAKKEAKANRWRSTFWKEEFKDLFSFLFIYWVCVEQLYPYVIERLIEGKAPYTIVPFSLGMLVKVICVYLIYKLLLTFMAKSTKRDNWRFWLPFIVLFLGYLGTIFLSHQLNSVVLFDYPLVVVVVVFGLLFLWEWHRKDRV
;
A
#
# COMPACT_ATOMS: atom_id res chain seq x y z
N MET A 1 7.73 -3.72 2.24
CA MET A 1 6.88 -4.91 2.09
C MET A 1 6.72 -5.35 0.64
N TYR A 2 6.60 -4.40 -0.31
CA TYR A 2 6.63 -4.69 -1.76
C TYR A 2 8.03 -5.04 -2.35
N LEU A 3 9.10 -4.90 -1.57
CA LEU A 3 10.50 -4.88 -2.06
C LEU A 3 11.38 -6.04 -1.58
N SER A 4 10.95 -6.86 -0.63
CA SER A 4 11.71 -8.06 -0.24
C SER A 4 11.36 -9.17 -1.23
N GLU A 5 12.17 -9.33 -2.27
CA GLU A 5 12.14 -10.56 -3.05
C GLU A 5 12.43 -11.73 -2.10
N PRO A 6 11.61 -12.80 -2.08
CA PRO A 6 12.06 -14.03 -1.48
C PRO A 6 13.34 -14.40 -2.22
N ALA A 7 14.47 -14.45 -1.51
CA ALA A 7 15.81 -14.68 -2.05
C ALA A 7 15.93 -16.10 -2.61
N LEU A 8 15.26 -16.33 -3.73
CA LEU A 8 15.20 -17.56 -4.48
C LEU A 8 15.83 -17.21 -5.82
N ASN A 9 17.12 -17.55 -5.98
CA ASN A 9 17.89 -17.45 -7.22
C ASN A 9 17.34 -18.41 -8.31
N LEU A 10 16.04 -18.30 -8.59
CA LEU A 10 15.30 -19.12 -9.53
C LEU A 10 15.42 -18.48 -10.91
N ASN A 11 16.32 -19.05 -11.72
CA ASN A 11 16.48 -18.67 -13.11
C ASN A 11 15.48 -19.40 -14.00
N VAL A 12 14.84 -18.66 -14.91
CA VAL A 12 13.97 -19.20 -15.96
C VAL A 12 14.58 -18.93 -17.34
N PRO A 13 14.27 -19.76 -18.36
CA PRO A 13 14.70 -19.50 -19.74
C PRO A 13 14.28 -18.10 -20.20
N ASP A 14 15.08 -17.46 -21.07
CA ASP A 14 14.85 -16.08 -21.52
C ASP A 14 13.45 -15.85 -22.12
N ARG A 15 12.93 -16.86 -22.85
CA ARG A 15 11.57 -16.83 -23.43
C ARG A 15 10.46 -16.72 -22.38
N CYS A 16 10.70 -17.17 -21.15
CA CYS A 16 9.72 -17.20 -20.05
C CYS A 16 9.87 -16.00 -19.10
N LYS A 17 10.93 -15.18 -19.22
CA LYS A 17 11.19 -14.03 -18.33
C LYS A 17 10.02 -13.04 -18.21
N PRO A 18 9.31 -12.66 -19.30
CA PRO A 18 8.17 -11.74 -19.19
C PRO A 18 7.06 -12.29 -18.30
N LEU A 19 6.70 -13.56 -18.51
CA LEU A 19 5.66 -14.24 -17.74
C LEU A 19 6.11 -14.46 -16.28
N TRP A 20 7.38 -14.80 -16.06
CA TRP A 20 7.95 -14.95 -14.72
C TRP A 20 7.88 -13.67 -13.90
N ASN A 21 8.22 -12.52 -14.50
CA ASN A 21 8.08 -11.21 -13.86
C ASN A 21 6.62 -10.89 -13.52
N GLU A 22 5.68 -11.29 -14.38
CA GLU A 22 4.25 -11.14 -14.09
C GLU A 22 3.80 -12.04 -12.94
N ILE A 23 4.27 -13.28 -12.86
CA ILE A 23 3.95 -14.23 -11.78
C ILE A 23 4.51 -13.72 -10.44
N ILE A 24 5.73 -13.17 -10.41
CA ILE A 24 6.28 -12.49 -9.24
C ILE A 24 5.44 -11.27 -8.86
N ALA A 25 5.02 -10.46 -9.82
CA ALA A 25 4.15 -9.32 -9.55
C ALA A 25 2.79 -9.77 -9.00
N LEU A 26 2.22 -10.86 -9.51
CA LEU A 26 0.93 -11.41 -9.05
C LEU A 26 0.99 -11.88 -7.58
N SER A 27 2.08 -12.51 -7.15
CA SER A 27 2.21 -12.95 -5.75
C SER A 27 2.30 -11.76 -4.78
N LYS A 28 2.95 -10.68 -5.20
CA LYS A 28 3.04 -9.41 -4.47
C LYS A 28 1.71 -8.64 -4.45
N ILE A 29 1.10 -8.42 -5.62
CA ILE A 29 -0.16 -7.68 -5.77
C ILE A 29 -1.32 -8.35 -5.01
N ASN A 30 -1.31 -9.67 -4.92
CA ASN A 30 -2.33 -10.41 -4.18
C ASN A 30 -1.86 -10.77 -2.77
N ASN A 31 -0.97 -9.98 -2.16
CA ASN A 31 -0.46 -10.07 -0.78
C ASN A 31 -0.36 -11.50 -0.21
N MET A 32 0.29 -12.38 -0.95
CA MET A 32 0.58 -13.72 -0.44
C MET A 32 1.57 -13.58 0.73
N SER A 33 1.41 -14.39 1.78
CA SER A 33 2.41 -14.47 2.85
C SER A 33 3.74 -14.97 2.28
N GLN A 34 4.86 -14.74 2.99
CA GLN A 34 6.18 -15.14 2.49
C GLN A 34 6.28 -16.65 2.17
N ILE A 35 5.68 -17.49 3.01
CA ILE A 35 5.62 -18.96 2.79
C ILE A 35 4.80 -19.28 1.54
N GLU A 36 3.63 -18.65 1.38
CA GLU A 36 2.79 -18.84 0.18
C GLU A 36 3.47 -18.32 -1.08
N GLN A 37 4.19 -17.19 -1.01
CA GLN A 37 4.97 -16.67 -2.14
C GLN A 37 6.05 -17.67 -2.56
N ILE A 38 6.78 -18.26 -1.61
CA ILE A 38 7.80 -19.27 -1.89
C ILE A 38 7.19 -20.49 -2.59
N GLN A 39 6.11 -21.04 -2.03
CA GLN A 39 5.42 -22.21 -2.60
C GLN A 39 4.85 -21.91 -3.99
N TYR A 40 4.23 -20.76 -4.16
CA TYR A 40 3.67 -20.29 -5.43
C TYR A 40 4.78 -20.12 -6.49
N LEU A 41 5.87 -19.43 -6.16
CA LEU A 41 6.97 -19.23 -7.08
C LEU A 41 7.68 -20.54 -7.45
N GLN A 42 7.91 -21.44 -6.49
CA GLN A 42 8.49 -22.76 -6.77
C GLN A 42 7.62 -23.60 -7.71
N LYS A 43 6.29 -23.60 -7.50
CA LYS A 43 5.34 -24.30 -8.36
C LYS A 43 5.38 -23.80 -9.81
N TYR A 44 5.32 -22.48 -10.01
CA TYR A 44 5.35 -21.90 -11.36
C TYR A 44 6.74 -21.93 -11.99
N HIS A 45 7.82 -21.91 -11.20
CA HIS A 45 9.18 -22.14 -11.71
C HIS A 45 9.31 -23.54 -12.31
N ALA A 46 8.87 -24.58 -11.58
CA ALA A 46 8.89 -25.96 -12.08
C ALA A 46 8.13 -26.12 -13.40
N LEU A 47 6.96 -25.48 -13.52
CA LEU A 47 6.14 -25.48 -14.75
C LEU A 47 6.78 -24.74 -15.93
N LEU A 48 7.61 -23.72 -15.67
CA LEU A 48 8.28 -22.94 -16.73
C LEU A 48 9.60 -23.54 -17.19
N VAL A 49 10.20 -24.42 -16.38
CA VAL A 49 11.43 -25.17 -16.71
C VAL A 49 11.11 -26.47 -17.43
N ASP A 50 9.96 -27.08 -17.16
CA ASP A 50 9.50 -28.28 -17.87
C ASP A 50 9.03 -27.94 -19.29
N GLU A 51 9.92 -28.12 -20.28
CA GLU A 51 9.68 -27.79 -21.69
C GLU A 51 8.61 -28.67 -22.36
N SER A 52 8.26 -29.81 -21.75
CA SER A 52 7.38 -30.81 -22.36
C SER A 52 5.90 -30.42 -22.38
N SER A 53 5.49 -29.38 -21.63
CA SER A 53 4.09 -28.97 -21.44
C SER A 53 3.84 -27.46 -21.61
N LEU A 54 4.68 -26.77 -22.39
CA LEU A 54 4.79 -25.31 -22.41
C LEU A 54 3.63 -24.59 -23.14
N ASP A 55 2.45 -24.55 -22.54
CA ASP A 55 1.37 -23.61 -22.90
C ASP A 55 1.41 -22.39 -21.97
N LEU A 56 2.16 -21.36 -22.38
CA LEU A 56 2.37 -20.13 -21.62
C LEU A 56 1.05 -19.41 -21.29
N GLU A 57 0.07 -19.43 -22.19
CA GLU A 57 -1.21 -18.75 -21.99
C GLU A 57 -2.06 -19.47 -20.92
N LYS A 58 -2.03 -20.81 -20.92
CA LYS A 58 -2.68 -21.61 -19.88
C LYS A 58 -2.02 -21.42 -18.51
N ILE A 59 -0.69 -21.38 -18.45
CA ILE A 59 0.06 -21.11 -17.22
C ILE A 59 -0.29 -19.73 -16.66
N GLU A 60 -0.33 -18.71 -17.51
CA GLU A 60 -0.71 -17.35 -17.13
C GLU A 60 -2.14 -17.28 -16.55
N LYS A 61 -3.11 -17.94 -17.20
CA LYS A 61 -4.50 -18.00 -16.73
C LYS A 61 -4.61 -18.70 -15.37
N MET A 62 -3.88 -19.81 -15.18
CA MET A 62 -3.84 -20.53 -13.91
C MET A 62 -3.24 -19.66 -12.79
N ALA A 63 -2.09 -19.02 -13.06
CA ALA A 63 -1.42 -18.11 -12.15
C ALA A 63 -2.34 -16.96 -11.72
N LYS A 64 -3.01 -16.31 -12.68
CA LYS A 64 -3.96 -15.22 -12.41
C LYS A 64 -5.14 -15.67 -11.56
N LYS A 65 -5.70 -16.85 -11.83
CA LYS A 65 -6.85 -17.38 -11.10
C LYS A 65 -6.48 -17.72 -9.65
N GLU A 66 -5.38 -18.43 -9.46
CA GLU A 66 -4.88 -18.82 -8.14
C GLU A 66 -4.49 -17.60 -7.30
N ALA A 67 -3.79 -16.63 -7.89
CA ALA A 67 -3.44 -15.41 -7.19
C ALA A 67 -4.67 -14.57 -6.79
N LYS A 68 -5.68 -14.47 -7.67
CA LYS A 68 -6.93 -13.74 -7.36
C LYS A 68 -7.74 -14.40 -6.23
N ALA A 69 -7.68 -15.72 -6.10
CA ALA A 69 -8.38 -16.42 -5.03
C ALA A 69 -7.87 -16.01 -3.63
N ASN A 70 -6.61 -15.54 -3.54
CA ASN A 70 -6.02 -15.13 -2.27
C ASN A 70 -6.71 -13.89 -1.66
N ARG A 71 -7.33 -13.01 -2.48
CA ARG A 71 -8.01 -11.78 -2.00
C ARG A 71 -9.12 -12.03 -0.99
N TRP A 72 -9.70 -13.22 -1.01
CA TRP A 72 -10.79 -13.60 -0.12
C TRP A 72 -10.30 -14.22 1.20
N ARG A 73 -8.98 -14.43 1.36
CA ARG A 73 -8.40 -14.96 2.59
C ARG A 73 -8.15 -13.84 3.60
N SER A 74 -8.28 -14.15 4.89
CA SER A 74 -7.97 -13.21 5.97
C SER A 74 -6.49 -12.80 6.00
N THR A 75 -5.59 -13.70 5.56
CA THR A 75 -4.16 -13.44 5.41
C THR A 75 -3.87 -12.31 4.43
N PHE A 76 -4.62 -12.23 3.32
CA PHE A 76 -4.49 -11.14 2.35
C PHE A 76 -4.73 -9.78 3.00
N TRP A 77 -5.86 -9.62 3.71
CA TRP A 77 -6.20 -8.34 4.34
C TRP A 77 -5.26 -7.98 5.49
N LYS A 78 -4.80 -8.98 6.24
CA LYS A 78 -3.81 -8.77 7.30
C LYS A 78 -2.49 -8.23 6.75
N GLU A 79 -2.00 -8.77 5.64
CA GLU A 79 -0.79 -8.26 4.99
C GLU A 79 -1.05 -6.93 4.26
N GLU A 80 -2.24 -6.73 3.67
CA GLU A 80 -2.65 -5.46 3.04
C GLU A 80 -2.72 -4.29 4.03
N PHE A 81 -3.16 -4.52 5.27
CA PHE A 81 -3.23 -3.49 6.32
C PHE A 81 -2.02 -3.49 7.26
N LYS A 82 -0.93 -4.18 6.91
CA LYS A 82 0.24 -4.29 7.79
C LYS A 82 1.00 -2.97 7.99
N ASP A 83 0.80 -2.00 7.11
CA ASP A 83 1.38 -0.65 7.13
C ASP A 83 0.37 0.42 7.58
N LEU A 84 -0.83 0.02 8.01
CA LEU A 84 -1.91 0.94 8.34
C LEU A 84 -1.53 1.86 9.50
N PHE A 85 -0.89 1.35 10.56
CA PHE A 85 -0.53 2.20 11.70
C PHE A 85 0.62 3.13 11.35
N SER A 86 1.61 2.67 10.57
CA SER A 86 2.63 3.57 10.01
C SER A 86 2.03 4.68 9.16
N PHE A 87 1.07 4.35 8.29
CA PHE A 87 0.40 5.37 7.48
C PHE A 87 -0.37 6.36 8.35
N LEU A 88 -1.19 5.87 9.29
CA LEU A 88 -1.98 6.75 10.17
C LEU A 88 -1.08 7.65 11.01
N PHE A 89 0.04 7.14 11.53
CA PHE A 89 0.96 7.97 12.30
C PHE A 89 1.65 9.02 11.42
N ILE A 90 2.21 8.63 10.27
CA ILE A 90 2.94 9.56 9.42
C ILE A 90 2.00 10.58 8.76
N TYR A 91 0.95 10.10 8.11
CA TYR A 91 0.07 10.97 7.33
C TYR A 91 -0.94 11.69 8.23
N TRP A 92 -1.76 10.94 8.98
CA TRP A 92 -2.81 11.59 9.76
C TRP A 92 -2.24 12.35 10.96
N VAL A 93 -1.38 11.74 11.78
CA VAL A 93 -0.84 12.41 12.97
C VAL A 93 0.21 13.46 12.62
N CYS A 94 1.27 13.11 11.90
CA CYS A 94 2.35 14.07 11.66
C CYS A 94 1.97 15.15 10.63
N VAL A 95 1.40 14.77 9.49
CA VAL A 95 1.07 15.72 8.41
C VAL A 95 -0.24 16.46 8.65
N GLU A 96 -1.32 15.76 9.00
CA GLU A 96 -2.63 16.43 9.14
C GLU A 96 -2.86 17.05 10.52
N GLN A 97 -2.18 16.59 11.58
CA GLN A 97 -2.32 17.19 12.92
C GLN A 97 -1.12 18.04 13.35
N LEU A 98 0.05 17.42 13.52
CA LEU A 98 1.21 18.09 14.13
C LEU A 98 1.70 19.25 13.27
N TYR A 99 1.74 19.09 11.94
CA TYR A 99 2.19 20.15 11.06
C TYR A 99 1.35 21.43 11.19
N PRO A 100 0.02 21.43 10.93
CA PRO A 100 -0.78 22.66 11.00
C PRO A 100 -1.02 23.16 12.43
N TYR A 101 -1.23 22.27 13.40
CA TYR A 101 -1.66 22.67 14.74
C TYR A 101 -0.51 22.91 15.73
N VAL A 102 0.72 22.49 15.38
CA VAL A 102 1.91 22.66 16.22
C VAL A 102 3.04 23.33 15.45
N ILE A 103 3.52 22.72 14.36
CA ILE A 103 4.76 23.18 13.68
C ILE A 103 4.55 24.56 13.05
N GLU A 104 3.52 24.72 12.21
CA GLU A 104 3.19 25.99 11.56
C GLU A 104 2.92 27.10 12.60
N ARG A 105 2.20 26.75 13.68
CA ARG A 105 1.94 27.64 14.80
C ARG A 105 3.20 28.16 15.48
N LEU A 106 4.14 27.26 15.75
CA LEU A 106 5.41 27.60 16.38
C LEU A 106 6.27 28.46 15.46
N ILE A 107 6.28 28.18 14.15
CA ILE A 107 6.95 29.01 13.14
C ILE A 107 6.35 30.43 13.12
N GLU A 108 5.02 30.54 13.25
CA GLU A 108 4.32 31.83 13.35
C GLU A 108 4.47 32.52 14.72
N GLY A 109 5.19 31.92 15.69
CA GLY A 109 5.37 32.47 17.03
C GLY A 109 4.11 32.42 17.90
N LYS A 110 3.17 31.53 17.60
CA LYS A 110 1.89 31.44 18.32
C LYS A 110 1.75 30.12 19.07
N ALA A 111 0.87 30.10 20.07
CA ALA A 111 0.61 28.89 20.86
C ALA A 111 0.05 27.75 19.99
N PRO A 112 0.52 26.50 20.20
CA PRO A 112 -0.05 25.29 19.59
C PRO A 112 -1.48 25.03 20.07
N TYR A 113 -2.27 24.34 19.24
CA TYR A 113 -3.56 23.81 19.68
C TYR A 113 -3.38 22.48 20.42
N THR A 114 -4.07 22.33 21.54
CA THR A 114 -4.04 21.12 22.36
C THR A 114 -5.25 20.22 22.15
N ILE A 115 -6.37 20.81 21.72
CA ILE A 115 -7.62 20.13 21.38
C ILE A 115 -7.91 20.42 19.92
N VAL A 116 -8.22 19.37 19.15
CA VAL A 116 -8.43 19.47 17.71
C VAL A 116 -9.73 18.75 17.34
N PRO A 117 -10.54 19.31 16.42
CA PRO A 117 -11.74 18.66 15.92
C PRO A 117 -11.40 17.52 14.95
N PHE A 118 -12.05 16.38 15.13
CA PHE A 118 -12.11 15.32 14.13
C PHE A 118 -13.32 15.56 13.23
N SER A 119 -13.08 16.03 12.00
CA SER A 119 -14.14 16.28 11.02
C SER A 119 -14.38 15.07 10.11
N LEU A 120 -15.59 14.97 9.55
CA LEU A 120 -15.90 14.02 8.49
C LEU A 120 -15.00 14.24 7.26
N GLY A 121 -14.71 15.51 6.95
CA GLY A 121 -13.77 15.88 5.90
C GLY A 121 -12.37 15.31 6.12
N MET A 122 -11.88 15.28 7.37
CA MET A 122 -10.59 14.68 7.73
C MET A 122 -10.64 13.15 7.55
N LEU A 123 -11.70 12.49 8.02
CA LEU A 123 -11.87 11.04 7.86
C LEU A 123 -11.86 10.64 6.37
N VAL A 124 -12.66 11.31 5.55
CA VAL A 124 -12.73 11.06 4.09
C VAL A 124 -11.36 11.26 3.44
N LYS A 125 -10.66 12.35 3.81
CA LYS A 125 -9.31 12.63 3.28
C LYS A 125 -8.34 11.52 3.62
N VAL A 126 -8.24 11.12 4.90
CA VAL A 126 -7.31 10.08 5.35
C VAL A 126 -7.57 8.74 4.65
N ILE A 127 -8.84 8.33 4.52
CA ILE A 127 -9.22 7.10 3.82
C ILE A 127 -8.82 7.17 2.34
N CYS A 128 -9.17 8.25 1.65
CA CYS A 128 -8.90 8.40 0.22
C CYS A 128 -7.39 8.48 -0.07
N VAL A 129 -6.62 9.21 0.73
CA VAL A 129 -5.15 9.27 0.58
C VAL A 129 -4.53 7.90 0.81
N TYR A 130 -5.02 7.12 1.78
CA TYR A 130 -4.56 5.76 2.00
C TYR A 130 -4.80 4.87 0.77
N LEU A 131 -6.00 4.93 0.19
CA LEU A 131 -6.33 4.18 -1.02
C LEU A 131 -5.45 4.59 -2.21
N ILE A 132 -5.21 5.89 -2.40
CA ILE A 132 -4.33 6.40 -3.44
C ILE A 132 -2.90 5.90 -3.23
N TYR A 133 -2.40 5.97 -2.00
CA TYR A 133 -1.10 5.43 -1.61
C TYR A 133 -0.97 3.93 -1.95
N LYS A 134 -1.98 3.12 -1.63
CA LYS A 134 -2.00 1.70 -1.98
C LYS A 134 -2.00 1.45 -3.49
N LEU A 135 -2.80 2.22 -4.23
CA LEU A 135 -2.83 2.11 -5.69
C LEU A 135 -1.49 2.51 -6.31
N LEU A 136 -0.84 3.56 -5.79
CA LEU A 136 0.50 3.96 -6.21
C LEU A 136 1.53 2.85 -5.96
N LEU A 137 1.56 2.27 -4.76
CA LEU A 137 2.46 1.15 -4.45
C LEU A 137 2.22 -0.05 -5.37
N THR A 138 0.94 -0.41 -5.58
CA THR A 138 0.54 -1.50 -6.47
C THR A 138 0.99 -1.23 -7.91
N PHE A 139 0.87 0.01 -8.37
CA PHE A 139 1.29 0.42 -9.71
C PHE A 139 2.81 0.40 -9.86
N MET A 140 3.54 0.92 -8.86
CA MET A 140 5.00 0.90 -8.84
C MET A 140 5.58 -0.52 -8.77
N ALA A 141 4.84 -1.48 -8.20
CA ALA A 141 5.24 -2.88 -8.16
C ALA A 141 5.18 -3.59 -9.53
N LYS A 142 4.50 -3.02 -10.54
CA LYS A 142 4.44 -3.59 -11.89
C LYS A 142 5.71 -3.25 -12.68
N SER A 143 6.36 -4.25 -13.26
CA SER A 143 7.55 -4.11 -14.12
C SER A 143 7.22 -3.61 -15.52
N THR A 144 6.38 -2.57 -15.64
CA THR A 144 6.01 -1.98 -16.93
C THR A 144 7.14 -1.07 -17.42
N LYS A 145 7.40 -1.04 -18.74
CA LYS A 145 8.36 -0.10 -19.34
C LYS A 145 7.94 1.34 -19.02
N ARG A 146 8.80 2.05 -18.26
CA ARG A 146 8.56 3.41 -17.73
C ARG A 146 8.57 4.50 -18.81
N ASP A 147 9.03 4.15 -20.01
CA ASP A 147 9.20 5.08 -21.15
C ASP A 147 7.90 5.33 -21.94
N ASN A 148 6.81 4.62 -21.63
CA ASN A 148 5.53 4.80 -22.34
C ASN A 148 4.63 5.78 -21.58
N TRP A 149 4.07 6.79 -22.25
CA TRP A 149 3.13 7.74 -21.65
C TRP A 149 1.93 7.05 -20.95
N ARG A 150 1.51 5.88 -21.45
CA ARG A 150 0.43 5.07 -20.86
C ARG A 150 0.77 4.60 -19.43
N PHE A 151 2.06 4.53 -19.08
CA PHE A 151 2.51 4.27 -17.71
C PHE A 151 2.21 5.45 -16.77
N TRP A 152 2.26 6.68 -17.27
CA TRP A 152 2.05 7.89 -16.47
C TRP A 152 0.58 8.25 -16.28
N LEU A 153 -0.29 7.80 -17.20
CA LEU A 153 -1.72 8.08 -17.16
C LEU A 153 -2.39 7.71 -15.80
N PRO A 154 -2.13 6.55 -15.19
CA PRO A 154 -2.67 6.23 -13.86
C PRO A 154 -2.22 7.19 -12.76
N PHE A 155 -1.00 7.70 -12.80
CA PHE A 155 -0.52 8.70 -11.84
C PHE A 155 -1.29 10.03 -11.98
N ILE A 156 -1.57 10.45 -13.21
CA ILE A 156 -2.38 11.66 -13.47
C ILE A 156 -3.79 11.47 -12.92
N VAL A 157 -4.41 10.30 -13.16
CA VAL A 157 -5.75 9.99 -12.63
C VAL A 157 -5.75 9.97 -11.10
N LEU A 158 -4.75 9.35 -10.48
CA LEU A 158 -4.61 9.32 -9.01
C LEU A 158 -4.39 10.73 -8.45
N PHE A 159 -3.61 11.57 -9.12
CA PHE A 159 -3.40 12.96 -8.74
C PHE A 159 -4.70 13.78 -8.83
N LEU A 160 -5.48 13.63 -9.91
CA LEU A 160 -6.80 14.27 -10.01
C LEU A 160 -7.76 13.77 -8.94
N GLY A 161 -7.73 12.46 -8.63
CA GLY A 161 -8.49 11.88 -7.53
C GLY A 161 -8.09 12.46 -6.16
N TYR A 162 -6.80 12.70 -5.95
CA TYR A 162 -6.29 13.37 -4.75
C TYR A 162 -6.81 14.81 -4.65
N LEU A 163 -6.77 15.58 -5.73
CA LEU A 163 -7.32 16.95 -5.76
C LEU A 163 -8.83 16.95 -5.48
N GLY A 164 -9.59 16.02 -6.09
CA GLY A 164 -11.01 15.84 -5.82
C GLY A 164 -11.29 15.49 -4.36
N THR A 165 -10.42 14.68 -3.75
CA THR A 165 -10.50 14.35 -2.32
C THR A 165 -10.31 15.60 -1.45
N ILE A 166 -9.33 16.46 -1.76
CA ILE A 166 -9.14 17.72 -1.03
C ILE A 166 -10.39 18.59 -1.14
N PHE A 167 -10.95 18.72 -2.35
CA PHE A 167 -12.16 19.49 -2.58
C PHE A 167 -13.34 18.95 -1.75
N LEU A 168 -13.58 17.64 -1.79
CA LEU A 168 -14.67 17.01 -1.04
C LEU A 168 -14.45 17.11 0.48
N SER A 169 -13.21 16.91 0.93
CA SER A 169 -12.81 17.07 2.33
C SER A 169 -13.10 18.48 2.84
N HIS A 170 -12.82 19.50 2.03
CA HIS A 170 -13.11 20.89 2.39
C HIS A 170 -14.61 21.14 2.59
N GLN A 171 -15.46 20.61 1.71
CA GLN A 171 -16.92 20.72 1.83
C GLN A 171 -17.47 20.05 3.09
N LEU A 172 -16.83 18.97 3.54
CA LEU A 172 -17.24 18.19 4.70
C LEU A 172 -16.50 18.59 5.99
N ASN A 173 -15.61 19.58 5.94
CA ASN A 173 -14.76 19.94 7.08
C ASN A 173 -15.56 20.63 8.21
N SER A 174 -16.69 21.25 7.87
CA SER A 174 -17.62 21.85 8.83
C SER A 174 -18.38 20.81 9.65
N VAL A 175 -18.43 19.55 9.20
CA VAL A 175 -19.09 18.45 9.91
C VAL A 175 -18.11 17.86 10.92
N VAL A 176 -18.08 18.44 12.13
CA VAL A 176 -17.28 17.94 13.25
C VAL A 176 -17.97 16.72 13.88
N LEU A 177 -17.23 15.62 14.01
CA LEU A 177 -17.72 14.39 14.63
C LEU A 177 -17.49 14.41 16.15
N PHE A 178 -16.28 14.79 16.58
CA PHE A 178 -15.92 14.96 17.99
C PHE A 178 -14.59 15.71 18.11
N ASP A 179 -14.32 16.30 19.28
CA ASP A 179 -13.03 16.90 19.62
C ASP A 179 -12.16 15.91 20.40
N TYR A 180 -10.85 15.99 20.23
CA TYR A 180 -9.91 15.13 20.95
C TYR A 180 -8.64 15.86 21.38
N PRO A 181 -7.98 15.43 22.47
CA PRO A 181 -6.67 15.95 22.84
C PRO A 181 -5.59 15.46 21.87
N LEU A 182 -4.86 16.40 21.27
CA LEU A 182 -3.81 16.10 20.27
C LEU A 182 -2.75 15.15 20.82
N VAL A 183 -2.34 15.36 22.08
CA VAL A 183 -1.33 14.53 22.76
C VAL A 183 -1.77 13.08 22.86
N VAL A 184 -3.06 12.82 23.12
CA VAL A 184 -3.58 11.44 23.22
C VAL A 184 -3.45 10.73 21.88
N VAL A 185 -3.82 11.39 20.79
CA VAL A 185 -3.68 10.81 19.44
C VAL A 185 -2.22 10.56 19.08
N VAL A 186 -1.33 11.51 19.37
CA VAL A 186 0.12 11.34 19.13
C VAL A 186 0.67 10.13 19.89
N VAL A 187 0.34 9.99 21.17
CA VAL A 187 0.82 8.87 22.00
C VAL A 187 0.24 7.54 21.52
N VAL A 188 -1.08 7.45 21.33
CA VAL A 188 -1.73 6.19 20.94
C VAL A 188 -1.22 5.70 19.58
N PHE A 189 -1.18 6.57 18.58
CA PHE A 189 -0.72 6.18 17.25
C PHE A 189 0.80 6.02 17.17
N GLY A 190 1.56 6.73 17.99
CA GLY A 190 2.99 6.51 18.15
C GLY A 190 3.30 5.12 18.73
N LEU A 191 2.57 4.69 19.76
CA LEU A 191 2.70 3.35 20.32
C LEU A 191 2.30 2.26 19.32
N LEU A 192 1.21 2.46 18.57
CA LEU A 192 0.78 1.53 17.51
C LEU A 192 1.81 1.43 16.39
N PHE A 193 2.41 2.56 15.98
CA PHE A 193 3.51 2.61 15.02
C PHE A 193 4.73 1.83 15.52
N LEU A 194 5.16 2.06 16.76
CA LEU A 194 6.29 1.34 17.36
C LEU A 194 6.04 -0.16 17.45
N TRP A 195 4.83 -0.57 17.84
CA TRP A 195 4.43 -1.97 17.86
C TRP A 195 4.48 -2.61 16.47
N GLU A 196 3.96 -1.92 15.45
CA GLU A 196 4.00 -2.37 14.05
C GLU A 196 5.44 -2.50 13.55
N TRP A 197 6.29 -1.53 13.88
CA TRP A 197 7.71 -1.51 13.52
C TRP A 197 8.46 -2.69 14.16
N HIS A 198 8.36 -2.89 15.47
CA HIS A 198 9.05 -3.97 16.18
C HIS A 198 8.53 -5.38 15.84
N ARG A 199 7.30 -5.48 15.31
CA ARG A 199 6.80 -6.75 14.76
C ARG A 199 7.51 -7.12 13.47
N LYS A 200 7.96 -6.14 12.69
CA LYS A 200 8.64 -6.35 11.40
C LYS A 200 10.07 -6.85 11.58
N ASP A 201 10.72 -6.52 12.69
CA ASP A 201 12.10 -6.97 13.00
C ASP A 201 12.17 -8.42 13.53
N ARG A 202 11.02 -9.05 13.81
CA ARG A 202 10.92 -10.42 14.36
C ARG A 202 10.53 -11.50 13.34
N VAL A 203 10.49 -11.16 12.05
CA VAL A 203 10.19 -12.07 10.93
C VAL A 203 11.37 -12.05 9.97
#